data_AF-A0A949CMW7-F1
#
_entry.id   AF-A0A949CMW7-F1
#
_cell.length_a   1.000
_cell.length_b   1.000
_cell.length_c   1.000
_cell.angle_alpha   90.00
_cell.angle_beta   90.00
_cell.angle_gamma   90.00
#
_symmetry.space_group_name_H-M   'P 1'
#
loop_
_entity.id
_entity.type
_entity.pdbx_description
1 polymer ?
#
loop_
_entity_poly.entity_id
_entity_poly.type
_entity_poly.pdbx_seq_one_letter_code
_entity_poly.pdbx_strand_id
1 'polypeptide(L)' 'DQALRSITLSAAEIFGVADRIGSLDAGKDATLFVADGNILETSTLVTAAFIQGRKVDLSSKHTQLYEKYNAKYQQLKD' A
#
# COMPACT_ATOMS: atom_id res chain seq x y z
N ASP A 1 8.55 16.05 4.43
CA ASP A 1 7.87 16.42 3.18
C ASP A 1 8.64 16.07 1.91
N GLN A 2 9.88 16.55 1.72
CA GLN A 2 10.64 16.28 0.49
C GLN A 2 10.88 14.79 0.21
N ALA A 3 11.10 13.99 1.25
CA ALA A 3 11.27 12.53 1.12
C ALA A 3 9.99 11.80 0.67
N LEU A 4 8.80 12.29 1.04
CA LEU A 4 7.54 11.73 0.55
C LEU A 4 7.31 12.12 -0.91
N ARG A 5 7.61 13.39 -1.25
CA ARG A 5 7.50 13.89 -2.63
C ARG A 5 8.42 13.12 -3.57
N SER A 6 9.65 12.81 -3.14
CA SER A 6 10.63 12.12 -3.98
C SER A 6 10.16 10.74 -4.45
N ILE A 7 9.37 10.04 -3.63
CA ILE A 7 8.81 8.71 -3.96
C ILE A 7 7.38 8.75 -4.51
N THR A 8 6.77 9.94 -4.62
CA THR A 8 5.41 10.14 -5.15
C THR A 8 5.42 11.11 -6.34
N LEU A 9 5.19 12.40 -6.09
CA LEU A 9 5.03 13.41 -7.13
C LEU A 9 6.27 13.58 -8.00
N SER A 10 7.48 13.60 -7.42
CA SER A 10 8.72 13.76 -8.19
C SER A 10 8.90 12.61 -9.18
N ALA A 11 8.59 11.38 -8.77
CA ALA A 11 8.67 10.22 -9.66
C ALA A 11 7.66 10.35 -10.81
N ALA A 12 6.42 10.76 -10.51
CA ALA A 12 5.40 10.98 -11.53
C ALA A 12 5.78 12.09 -12.53
N GLU A 13 6.43 13.17 -12.06
CA GLU A 13 6.96 14.25 -12.91
C GLU A 13 8.05 13.74 -13.85
N ILE A 14 9.01 12.95 -13.34
CA ILE A 14 10.08 12.35 -14.15
C ILE A 14 9.51 11.43 -15.24
N PHE A 15 8.46 10.66 -14.92
CA PHE A 15 7.80 9.77 -15.87
C PHE A 15 6.78 10.47 -16.78
N GLY A 16 6.53 11.77 -16.61
CA GLY A 16 5.57 12.53 -17.41
C GLY A 16 4.10 12.13 -17.20
N VAL A 17 3.77 11.60 -16.03
CA VAL A 17 2.41 11.12 -15.65
C VAL A 17 1.85 11.84 -14.43
N ALA A 18 2.45 12.98 -14.06
CA ALA A 18 2.05 13.78 -12.90
C ALA A 18 0.65 14.40 -13.03
N ASP A 19 0.11 14.49 -14.24
CA ASP A 19 -1.28 14.88 -14.50
C ASP A 19 -2.28 13.83 -14.00
N ARG A 20 -1.86 12.57 -13.89
CA ARG A 20 -2.72 11.44 -13.49
C ARG A 20 -2.44 10.90 -12.10
N ILE A 21 -1.19 10.87 -11.65
CA ILE A 21 -0.78 10.26 -10.37
C ILE A 21 0.29 11.09 -9.65
N GLY A 22 0.61 10.68 -8.42
CA GLY A 22 1.73 11.26 -7.64
C GLY A 22 1.31 12.28 -6.58
N SER A 23 0.07 12.76 -6.60
CA SER A 23 -0.52 13.59 -5.53
C SER A 23 -2.03 13.35 -5.40
N LEU A 24 -2.59 13.77 -4.28
CA LEU A 24 -4.02 13.67 -3.99
C LEU A 24 -4.72 14.98 -4.34
N ASP A 25 -4.95 15.19 -5.63
CA ASP A 25 -5.66 16.35 -6.16
C ASP A 25 -6.90 15.90 -6.94
N ALA A 26 -7.93 16.77 -6.99
CA ALA A 26 -9.13 16.49 -7.77
C ALA A 26 -8.81 16.34 -9.27
N GLY A 27 -9.42 15.34 -9.92
CA GLY A 27 -9.21 15.04 -11.34
C GLY A 27 -8.11 14.02 -11.63
N LYS A 28 -7.31 13.62 -10.63
CA LYS A 28 -6.31 12.55 -10.75
C LYS A 28 -6.90 11.16 -10.53
N ASP A 29 -6.16 10.13 -10.96
CA ASP A 29 -6.51 8.74 -10.67
C ASP A 29 -6.52 8.52 -9.16
N ALA A 30 -7.58 7.89 -8.64
CA ALA A 30 -7.70 7.52 -7.21
C ALA A 30 -6.76 6.36 -6.85
N THR A 31 -5.45 6.57 -6.99
CA THR A 31 -4.38 5.64 -6.66
C THR A 31 -3.70 6.09 -5.39
N LEU A 32 -4.04 5.44 -4.28
CA LEU A 32 -3.63 5.84 -2.93
C LEU A 32 -3.56 4.62 -2.01
N PHE A 33 -2.87 4.78 -0.90
CA PHE A 33 -2.86 3.80 0.17
C PHE A 33 -3.02 4.47 1.53
N VAL A 34 -3.43 3.69 2.51
CA VAL A 34 -3.61 4.09 3.91
C VAL A 34 -2.62 3.31 4.74
N ALA A 35 -1.93 4.00 5.64
CA ALA A 35 -1.00 3.39 6.58
C ALA A 35 -1.40 3.76 8.01
N ASP A 36 -0.98 2.95 8.99
CA ASP A 36 -1.23 3.16 10.41
C ASP A 36 -0.23 4.12 11.09
N GLY A 37 0.69 4.70 10.32
CA GLY A 37 1.74 5.57 10.82
C GLY A 37 2.51 6.29 9.72
N ASN A 38 3.71 6.77 10.07
CA ASN A 38 4.59 7.44 9.13
C ASN A 38 5.23 6.43 8.17
N ILE A 39 4.97 6.59 6.87
CA ILE A 39 5.38 5.65 5.84
C ILE A 39 6.90 5.52 5.64
N LEU A 40 7.69 6.42 6.22
CA LEU A 40 9.16 6.36 6.19
C LEU A 40 9.75 5.57 7.37
N GLU A 41 8.89 5.13 8.30
CA GLU A 41 9.27 4.27 9.42
C GLU A 41 9.01 2.80 9.08
N THR A 42 10.01 1.94 9.34
CA THR A 42 9.95 0.52 8.98
C THR A 42 8.84 -0.26 9.70
N SER A 43 8.40 0.21 10.87
CA SER A 43 7.34 -0.43 11.65
C SER A 43 5.93 -0.15 11.11
N THR A 44 5.77 0.85 10.25
CA THR A 44 4.48 1.26 9.71
C THR A 44 3.96 0.23 8.71
N LEU A 45 2.67 -0.08 8.80
CA LEU A 45 1.99 -1.04 7.93
C LEU A 45 0.98 -0.35 7.03
N VAL A 46 0.92 -0.80 5.78
CA VAL A 46 -0.14 -0.41 4.85
C VAL A 46 -1.40 -1.21 5.18
N THR A 47 -2.49 -0.52 5.53
CA THR A 47 -3.76 -1.11 5.95
C THR A 47 -4.79 -1.20 4.82
N ALA A 48 -4.66 -0.34 3.80
CA ALA A 48 -5.47 -0.40 2.59
C ALA A 48 -4.69 0.18 1.39
N ALA A 49 -4.95 -0.33 0.19
CA ALA A 49 -4.43 0.24 -1.05
C ALA A 49 -5.50 0.23 -2.15
N PHE A 50 -5.42 1.23 -3.02
CA PHE A 50 -6.33 1.45 -4.13
C PHE A 50 -5.54 1.82 -5.37
N ILE A 51 -5.92 1.26 -6.52
CA ILE A 51 -5.39 1.62 -7.84
C ILE A 51 -6.58 2.03 -8.71
N GLN A 52 -6.60 3.29 -9.15
CA GLN A 52 -7.70 3.85 -9.94
C GLN A 52 -9.08 3.60 -9.28
N GLY A 53 -9.17 3.79 -7.96
CA GLY A 53 -10.39 3.60 -7.17
C GLY A 53 -10.73 2.15 -6.84
N ARG A 54 -10.00 1.16 -7.38
CA ARG A 54 -10.22 -0.26 -7.08
C ARG A 54 -9.36 -0.70 -5.92
N LYS A 55 -9.97 -1.32 -4.90
CA LYS A 55 -9.26 -1.86 -3.74
C LYS A 55 -8.36 -3.02 -4.17
N VAL A 56 -7.13 -3.03 -3.68
CA VAL A 56 -6.12 -4.05 -3.94
C VAL A 56 -6.05 -5.02 -2.76
N ASP A 57 -5.87 -6.31 -3.05
CA ASP A 57 -5.56 -7.31 -2.03
C ASP A 57 -4.10 -7.14 -1.58
N LEU A 58 -3.91 -6.96 -0.28
CA LEU A 58 -2.60 -6.82 0.36
C LEU A 58 -2.05 -8.16 0.84
N SER A 59 -2.77 -9.27 0.59
CA SER A 59 -2.28 -10.60 0.90
C SER A 59 -0.98 -10.90 0.15
N SER A 60 -0.07 -11.57 0.83
CA SER A 60 1.19 -12.02 0.26
C SER A 60 1.37 -13.50 0.54
N LYS A 61 2.37 -14.11 -0.10
CA LYS A 61 2.73 -15.50 0.22
C LYS A 61 3.05 -15.70 1.71
N HIS A 62 3.57 -14.67 2.38
CA HIS A 62 3.83 -14.72 3.82
C HIS A 62 2.53 -14.76 4.64
N THR A 63 1.54 -13.91 4.32
CA THR A 63 0.26 -13.91 5.04
C THR A 63 -0.50 -15.22 4.81
N GLN A 64 -0.49 -15.72 3.56
CA GLN A 64 -1.12 -17.00 3.22
C GLN A 64 -0.49 -18.18 3.96
N LEU A 65 0.85 -18.22 4.07
CA LEU A 65 1.54 -19.27 4.83
C LEU A 65 1.27 -19.15 6.33
N TYR A 66 1.28 -17.93 6.87
CA TYR A 66 0.95 -17.67 8.27
C TYR A 66 -0.46 -18.18 8.61
N GLU A 67 -1.45 -17.83 7.80
CA GLU A 67 -2.84 -18.30 7.94
C GLU A 67 -2.91 -19.84 7.87
N LYS A 68 -2.24 -20.45 6.89
CA LYS A 68 -2.19 -21.91 6.73
C LYS A 68 -1.63 -22.63 7.96
N TYR A 69 -0.50 -22.14 8.51
CA TYR A 69 0.13 -22.79 9.66
C TYR A 69 -0.64 -22.54 10.96
N ASN A 70 -1.20 -21.35 11.15
CA ASN A 70 -2.08 -21.07 12.29
C ASN A 70 -3.30 -21.98 12.30
N ALA A 71 -3.95 -22.17 11.15
CA ALA A 71 -5.09 -23.09 11.03
C ALA A 71 -4.69 -24.53 11.40
N LYS A 72 -3.52 -24.99 10.94
CA LYS A 72 -2.98 -26.32 11.30
C LYS A 72 -2.76 -26.45 12.81
N TYR A 73 -2.16 -25.45 13.46
CA TYR A 73 -1.90 -25.49 14.90
C TYR A 73 -3.17 -25.41 15.74
N GLN A 74 -4.21 -24.72 15.27
CA GLN A 74 -5.49 -24.68 15.97
C GLN A 74 -6.17 -26.06 15.95
N GLN A 75 -6.19 -26.73 14.80
CA GLN A 75 -6.73 -28.09 14.66
C GLN A 75 -6.01 -29.15 15.50
N LEU A 76 -4.74 -28.92 15.86
CA LEU A 76 -3.96 -29.83 16.72
C LEU A 76 -4.23 -29.62 18.22
N LYS A 77 -4.84 -28.48 18.59
CA LYS A 77 -5.18 -28.16 19.98
C LYS A 77 -6.59 -28.62 20.37
N ASP A 78 -7.45 -28.83 19.38
CA ASP A 78 -8.80 -29.39 19.51
C ASP A 78 -8.76 -30.93 19.48
#